data_AF-A0A7W1N0M7-F1
#
_entry.id   AF-A0A7W1N0M7-F1
#
_cell.length_a   1.000
_cell.length_b   1.000
_cell.length_c   1.000
_cell.angle_alpha   90.00
_cell.angle_beta   90.00
_cell.angle_gamma   90.00
#
_symmetry.space_group_name_H-M   'P 1'
#
loop_
_entity.id
_entity.type
_entity.pdbx_description
1 polymer ?
#
loop_
_entity_poly.entity_id
_entity_poly.type
_entity_poly.pdbx_seq_one_letter_code
_entity_poly.pdbx_strand_id
1 'polypeptide(L)'
;MQVAQLLGGEQGRAAMLDRVRAHLVPGGLLAVALADPWEGTPVAETEPPVPDMREEDGWVLSSRPMAVRPEGEAVAIERLRQAIAPGGELSESLYTIVLDLFPPRALESLAAARGYRVLPARRVPETADYVGSTVVMLEADG
;
A
#
# COMPACT_ATOMS: atom_id res chain seq x y z
N MET A 1 -0.41 -2.12 4.43
CA MET A 1 -1.16 -1.31 3.43
C MET A 1 -0.34 -0.10 3.03
N GLN A 2 -0.27 0.17 1.72
CA GLN A 2 0.57 1.17 1.08
C GLN A 2 -0.27 2.40 0.70
N VAL A 3 -0.85 3.05 1.72
CA VAL A 3 -1.91 4.07 1.54
C VAL A 3 -1.49 5.20 0.60
N ALA A 4 -0.25 5.69 0.71
CA ALA A 4 0.22 6.79 -0.13
C ALA A 4 0.26 6.46 -1.65
N GLN A 5 0.27 5.18 -2.01
CA GLN A 5 0.24 4.72 -3.41
C GLN A 5 -1.20 4.58 -3.93
N LEU A 6 -2.24 4.69 -3.08
CA LEU A 6 -3.65 4.60 -3.47
C LEU A 6 -4.32 5.95 -3.76
N LEU A 7 -3.57 7.05 -3.67
CA LEU A 7 -4.16 8.40 -3.60
C LEU A 7 -4.27 9.12 -4.94
N GLY A 8 -4.04 8.44 -6.06
CA GLY A 8 -4.29 9.00 -7.39
C GLY A 8 -3.38 10.19 -7.73
N GLY A 9 -2.08 10.02 -7.48
CA GLY A 9 -1.04 10.96 -7.86
C GLY A 9 -0.60 11.92 -6.76
N GLU A 10 0.22 12.88 -7.17
CA GLU A 10 0.89 13.82 -6.25
C GLU A 10 -0.12 14.66 -5.46
N GLN A 11 -1.23 15.07 -6.08
CA GLN A 11 -2.26 15.90 -5.44
C GLN A 11 -2.93 15.16 -4.27
N GLY A 12 -3.25 13.88 -4.42
CA GLY A 12 -3.84 13.10 -3.32
C GLY A 12 -2.83 12.85 -2.20
N ARG A 13 -1.56 12.58 -2.53
CA ARG A 13 -0.49 12.48 -1.53
C ARG A 13 -0.27 13.78 -0.77
N ALA A 14 -0.32 14.91 -1.47
CA ALA A 14 -0.28 16.23 -0.88
C ALA A 14 -1.42 16.44 0.12
N ALA A 15 -2.66 16.16 -0.29
CA ALA A 15 -3.82 16.26 0.58
C ALA A 15 -3.72 15.35 1.80
N MET A 16 -3.20 14.13 1.64
CA MET A 16 -2.91 13.23 2.77
C MET A 16 -1.90 13.85 3.73
N LEU A 17 -0.77 14.36 3.25
CA LEU A 17 0.26 14.97 4.10
C LEU A 17 -0.28 16.18 4.87
N ASP A 18 -1.10 17.01 4.22
CA ASP A 18 -1.74 18.17 4.86
C ASP A 18 -2.71 17.72 5.96
N ARG A 19 -3.51 16.67 5.71
CA ARG A 19 -4.42 16.11 6.70
C ARG A 19 -3.67 15.47 7.86
N VAL A 20 -2.65 14.67 7.60
CA VAL A 20 -1.84 14.04 8.66
C VAL A 20 -1.18 15.10 9.53
N ARG A 21 -0.63 16.17 8.94
CA ARG A 21 0.03 17.26 9.70
C ARG A 21 -0.94 17.91 10.67
N ALA A 22 -2.18 18.14 10.25
CA ALA A 22 -3.22 18.72 11.11
C ALA A 22 -3.60 17.84 12.31
N HIS A 23 -3.28 16.54 12.28
CA HIS A 23 -3.57 15.59 13.36
C HIS A 23 -2.34 15.22 14.20
N LEU A 24 -1.13 15.52 13.74
CA LEU A 24 0.09 15.28 14.50
C LEU A 24 0.33 16.39 15.51
N VAL A 25 0.73 15.99 16.71
CA VAL A 25 1.35 16.92 17.67
C VAL A 25 2.76 17.29 17.20
N PRO A 26 3.34 18.42 17.66
CA PRO A 26 4.74 18.74 17.39
C PRO A 26 5.68 17.58 17.76
N GLY A 27 6.60 17.23 16.86
CA GLY A 27 7.48 16.06 17.01
C GLY A 27 6.82 14.71 16.74
N GLY A 28 5.55 14.69 16.33
CA GLY A 28 4.84 13.49 15.94
C GLY A 28 5.42 12.87 14.66
N LEU A 29 5.45 11.52 14.61
CA LEU A 29 6.03 10.77 13.49
C LEU A 29 4.96 10.24 12.56
N LEU A 30 5.21 10.40 11.26
CA LEU A 30 4.53 9.69 10.17
C LEU A 30 5.52 8.72 9.52
N ALA A 31 5.18 7.43 9.52
CA ALA A 31 5.93 6.38 8.83
C ALA A 31 5.11 5.88 7.64
N VAL A 32 5.61 6.11 6.42
CA VAL A 32 4.90 5.75 5.18
C VAL A 32 5.65 4.63 4.47
N ALA A 33 5.10 3.42 4.50
CA ALA A 33 5.63 2.29 3.75
C ALA A 33 5.26 2.41 2.27
N LEU A 34 6.28 2.38 1.41
CA LEU A 34 6.17 2.33 -0.05
C LEU A 34 6.71 0.98 -0.51
N ALA A 35 5.85 0.20 -1.15
CA ALA A 35 6.29 -1.02 -1.81
C ALA A 35 6.80 -0.69 -3.20
N ASP A 36 7.92 -1.30 -3.55
CA ASP A 36 8.35 -1.40 -4.93
C ASP A 36 8.00 -2.82 -5.40
N PRO A 37 6.99 -2.98 -6.28
CA PRO A 37 6.57 -4.29 -6.76
C PRO A 37 7.61 -4.96 -7.68
N TRP A 38 8.71 -4.27 -8.02
CA TRP A 38 9.77 -4.76 -8.89
C TRP A 38 11.11 -4.95 -8.16
N GLU A 39 11.28 -4.41 -6.94
CA GLU A 39 12.35 -4.81 -6.04
C GLU A 39 11.91 -6.04 -5.25
N GLY A 40 12.38 -7.21 -5.68
CA GLY A 40 12.13 -8.46 -4.96
C GLY A 40 11.42 -9.48 -5.83
N THR A 41 12.17 -10.49 -6.26
CA THR A 41 11.77 -11.64 -7.09
C THR A 41 11.72 -11.38 -8.61
N PRO A 42 12.53 -12.06 -9.44
CA PRO A 42 12.26 -12.16 -10.87
C PRO A 42 10.87 -12.78 -11.09
N VAL A 43 10.19 -12.41 -12.18
CA VAL A 43 8.86 -12.90 -12.59
C VAL A 43 8.92 -14.38 -13.01
N ALA A 44 9.48 -15.24 -12.17
CA ALA A 44 9.61 -16.68 -12.37
C ALA A 44 8.66 -17.37 -11.38
N GLU A 45 7.53 -17.83 -11.91
CA GLU A 45 6.68 -18.92 -11.39
C GLU A 45 6.60 -19.04 -9.86
N THR A 46 6.27 -17.96 -9.17
CA THR A 46 5.84 -18.04 -7.78
C THR A 46 4.35 -18.36 -7.78
N GLU A 47 3.94 -19.35 -6.97
CA GLU A 47 2.52 -19.58 -6.70
C GLU A 47 1.89 -18.26 -6.23
N PRO A 48 0.64 -17.94 -6.66
CA PRO A 48 -0.02 -16.74 -6.21
C PRO A 48 -0.01 -16.69 -4.67
N PRO A 49 0.22 -15.50 -4.07
CA PRO A 49 0.18 -15.34 -2.62
C PRO A 49 -1.08 -15.97 -2.04
N VAL A 50 -0.95 -16.51 -0.83
CA VAL A 50 -2.11 -17.00 -0.09
C VAL A 50 -3.17 -15.88 0.02
N PRO A 51 -4.47 -16.22 -0.09
CA PRO A 51 -5.50 -15.22 0.05
C PRO A 51 -5.48 -14.58 1.43
N ASP A 52 -5.75 -13.28 1.48
CA ASP A 52 -6.19 -12.63 2.70
C ASP A 52 -7.55 -13.22 3.09
N MET A 53 -7.65 -13.86 4.25
CA MET A 53 -8.88 -14.49 4.72
C MET A 53 -9.37 -13.87 6.02
N ARG A 54 -10.69 -13.72 6.15
CA ARG A 54 -11.35 -13.26 7.37
C ARG A 54 -12.67 -14.00 7.54
N GLU A 55 -12.89 -14.54 8.73
CA GLU A 55 -14.19 -15.04 9.15
C GLU A 55 -14.82 -14.09 10.16
N GLU A 56 -16.07 -13.71 9.93
CA GLU A 56 -16.81 -12.75 10.76
C GLU A 56 -18.32 -12.97 10.63
N ASP A 57 -19.02 -13.11 11.75
CA ASP A 57 -20.48 -13.32 11.80
C ASP A 57 -21.00 -14.42 10.86
N GLY A 58 -20.23 -15.51 10.75
CA GLY A 58 -20.54 -16.66 9.88
C GLY A 58 -20.23 -16.45 8.39
N TRP A 59 -19.72 -15.28 8.01
CA TRP A 59 -19.17 -15.05 6.67
C TRP A 59 -17.73 -15.52 6.59
N VAL A 60 -17.36 -16.10 5.44
CA VAL A 60 -15.96 -16.35 5.07
C VAL A 60 -15.61 -15.43 3.90
N LEU A 61 -14.72 -14.48 4.14
CA LEU A 61 -14.22 -13.52 3.16
C LEU A 61 -12.82 -13.93 2.73
N SER A 62 -12.58 -13.95 1.42
CA SER A 62 -11.28 -14.26 0.83
C SER A 62 -10.94 -13.25 -0.25
N SER A 63 -9.70 -12.75 -0.26
CA SER A 63 -9.18 -11.92 -1.34
C SER A 63 -7.80 -12.41 -1.78
N ARG A 64 -7.71 -12.94 -2.99
CA ARG A 64 -6.47 -13.45 -3.57
C ARG A 64 -5.97 -12.54 -4.70
N PRO A 65 -4.71 -12.07 -4.67
CA PRO A 65 -4.09 -11.48 -5.85
C PRO A 65 -3.94 -12.54 -6.95
N MET A 66 -4.44 -12.22 -8.15
CA MET A 66 -4.45 -13.11 -9.31
C MET A 66 -3.37 -12.71 -10.33
N ALA A 67 -3.15 -11.41 -10.50
CA ALA A 67 -2.16 -10.87 -11.43
C ALA A 67 -1.66 -9.51 -10.95
N VAL A 68 -0.41 -9.20 -11.29
CA VAL A 68 0.22 -7.90 -11.10
C VAL A 68 0.72 -7.45 -12.46
N ARG A 69 0.27 -6.29 -12.94
CA ARG A 69 0.65 -5.76 -14.25
C ARG A 69 1.08 -4.30 -14.17
N PRO A 70 2.06 -3.87 -14.98
CA PRO A 70 2.36 -2.46 -15.13
C PRO A 70 1.18 -1.73 -15.79
N GLU A 71 0.89 -0.52 -15.34
CA GLU A 71 -0.14 0.36 -15.89
C GLU A 71 0.37 1.82 -15.88
N GLY A 72 1.09 2.20 -16.94
CA GLY A 72 1.74 3.52 -17.01
C GLY A 72 2.74 3.72 -15.87
N GLU A 73 2.56 4.78 -15.08
CA GLU A 73 3.34 5.06 -13.85
C GLU A 73 2.73 4.41 -12.59
N ALA A 74 1.95 3.35 -12.78
CA ALA A 74 1.29 2.61 -11.71
C ALA A 74 1.43 1.09 -11.92
N VAL A 75 0.98 0.34 -10.91
CA VAL A 75 0.79 -1.10 -10.98
C VAL A 75 -0.65 -1.44 -10.68
N ALA A 76 -1.26 -2.22 -11.55
CA ALA A 76 -2.56 -2.80 -11.32
C ALA A 76 -2.42 -4.20 -10.75
N ILE A 77 -3.10 -4.43 -9.64
CA ILE A 77 -3.21 -5.72 -8.96
C ILE A 77 -4.64 -6.19 -9.12
N GLU A 78 -4.84 -7.22 -9.93
CA GLU A 78 -6.13 -7.88 -10.07
C GLU A 78 -6.31 -8.88 -8.95
N ARG A 79 -7.49 -8.86 -8.32
CA ARG A 79 -7.81 -9.69 -7.17
C ARG A 79 -9.13 -10.39 -7.40
N LEU A 80 -9.16 -11.68 -7.09
CA LEU A 80 -10.41 -12.42 -6.93
C LEU A 80 -10.87 -12.23 -5.49
N ARG A 81 -12.08 -11.72 -5.32
CA ARG A 81 -12.75 -11.61 -4.02
C ARG A 81 -13.89 -12.60 -3.98
N GLN A 82 -13.91 -13.40 -2.92
CA GLN A 82 -14.94 -14.39 -2.65
C GLN A 82 -15.55 -14.09 -1.29
N ALA A 83 -16.87 -14.18 -1.19
CA ALA A 83 -17.58 -14.11 0.07
C ALA A 83 -18.57 -15.28 0.15
N ILE A 84 -18.43 -16.09 1.18
CA ILE A 84 -19.32 -17.21 1.50
C ILE A 84 -20.22 -16.74 2.64
N ALA A 85 -21.53 -16.67 2.39
CA ALA A 85 -22.53 -16.31 3.39
C ALA A 85 -22.66 -17.43 4.45
N PRO A 86 -23.22 -17.14 5.63
CA PRO A 86 -23.49 -18.16 6.65
C PRO A 86 -24.35 -19.33 6.15
N GLY A 87 -25.22 -19.09 5.16
CA GLY A 87 -26.03 -20.11 4.50
C GLY A 87 -25.29 -20.96 3.45
N GLY A 88 -24.00 -20.69 3.21
CA GLY A 88 -23.16 -21.39 2.23
C GLY A 88 -23.19 -20.80 0.82
N GLU A 89 -23.93 -19.71 0.59
CA GLU A 89 -23.98 -19.05 -0.72
C GLU A 89 -22.63 -18.37 -1.04
N LEU A 90 -22.04 -18.70 -2.19
CA LEU A 90 -20.80 -18.11 -2.67
C LEU A 90 -21.09 -16.94 -3.63
N SER A 91 -20.43 -15.82 -3.40
CA SER A 91 -20.33 -14.70 -4.33
C SER A 91 -18.88 -14.46 -4.72
N GLU A 92 -18.64 -14.17 -6.01
CA GLU A 92 -17.32 -13.91 -6.55
C GLU A 92 -17.30 -12.59 -7.31
N SER A 93 -16.19 -11.85 -7.20
CA SER A 93 -15.98 -10.62 -7.97
C SER A 93 -14.49 -10.43 -8.29
N LEU A 94 -14.22 -9.90 -9.47
CA LEU A 94 -12.89 -9.40 -9.83
C LEU A 94 -12.79 -7.93 -9.44
N TYR A 95 -11.67 -7.57 -8.82
CA TYR A 95 -11.40 -6.21 -8.35
C TYR A 95 -9.97 -5.81 -8.65
N THR A 96 -9.78 -4.62 -9.23
CA THR A 96 -8.45 -4.10 -9.56
C THR A 96 -8.08 -3.00 -8.59
N ILE A 97 -6.91 -3.15 -7.96
CA ILE A 97 -6.27 -2.09 -7.18
C ILE A 97 -5.19 -1.46 -8.05
N VAL A 98 -5.19 -0.14 -8.17
CA VAL A 98 -4.12 0.61 -8.84
C VAL A 98 -3.26 1.28 -7.78
N LEU A 99 -1.97 1.00 -7.81
CA LEU A 99 -0.95 1.60 -6.93
C LEU A 99 -0.03 2.48 -7.76
N ASP A 100 0.05 3.77 -7.45
CA ASP A 100 1.02 4.66 -8.05
C ASP A 100 2.45 4.19 -7.74
N LEU A 101 3.31 4.23 -8.75
CA LEU A 101 4.74 4.06 -8.60
C LEU A 101 5.41 5.43 -8.52
N PHE A 102 6.11 5.67 -7.42
CA PHE A 102 6.94 6.86 -7.28
C PHE A 102 8.11 6.56 -6.35
N PRO A 103 9.27 7.19 -6.56
CA PRO A 103 10.43 6.96 -5.70
C PRO A 103 10.18 7.56 -4.30
N PRO A 104 10.72 6.94 -3.23
CA PRO A 104 10.62 7.49 -1.87
C PRO A 104 11.02 8.97 -1.76
N ARG A 105 12.05 9.39 -2.51
CA ARG A 105 12.52 10.78 -2.57
C ARG A 105 11.47 11.78 -3.03
N ALA A 106 10.52 11.36 -3.87
CA ALA A 106 9.43 12.25 -4.30
C ALA A 106 8.51 12.58 -3.13
N LEU A 107 8.20 11.59 -2.28
CA LEU A 107 7.40 11.81 -1.08
C LEU A 107 8.15 12.64 -0.03
N GLU A 108 9.44 12.37 0.17
CA GLU A 108 10.30 13.17 1.05
C GLU A 108 10.30 14.65 0.66
N SER A 109 10.49 14.94 -0.63
CA SER A 109 10.48 16.31 -1.16
C SER A 109 9.11 16.97 -0.99
N LEU A 110 8.03 16.24 -1.29
CA LEU A 110 6.66 16.72 -1.13
C LEU A 110 6.31 17.04 0.34
N ALA A 111 6.82 16.24 1.27
CA ALA A 111 6.63 16.41 2.70
C ALA A 111 7.47 17.56 3.26
N ALA A 112 8.74 17.68 2.85
CA ALA A 112 9.60 18.79 3.27
C ALA A 112 8.99 20.15 2.89
N ALA A 113 8.42 20.26 1.69
CA ALA A 113 7.69 21.46 1.24
C ALA A 113 6.43 21.77 2.08
N ARG A 114 5.99 20.85 2.94
CA ARG A 114 4.82 20.95 3.83
C ARG A 114 5.19 21.05 5.31
N GLY A 115 6.44 21.37 5.62
CA GLY A 115 6.91 21.55 7.00
C GLY A 115 7.08 20.22 7.75
N TYR A 116 7.40 19.14 7.05
CA TYR A 116 7.92 17.95 7.71
C TYR A 116 9.44 17.97 7.68
N ARG A 117 10.05 17.56 8.79
CA ARG A 117 11.45 17.16 8.80
C ARG A 117 11.57 15.73 8.30
N VAL A 118 12.36 15.54 7.25
CA VAL A 118 12.66 14.20 6.72
C VAL A 118 13.70 13.53 7.61
N LEU A 119 13.39 12.34 8.09
CA LEU A 119 14.27 11.51 8.91
C LEU A 119 14.85 10.36 8.05
N PRO A 120 15.92 9.68 8.51
CA PRO A 120 16.45 8.52 7.80
C PRO A 120 15.37 7.46 7.54
N ALA A 121 15.22 7.07 6.27
CA ALA A 121 14.30 6.03 5.86
C ALA A 121 14.65 4.68 6.52
N ARG A 122 13.63 3.82 6.68
CA ARG A 122 13.79 2.45 7.18
C ARG A 122 13.45 1.44 6.09
N ARG A 123 13.88 0.20 6.27
CA ARG A 123 13.54 -0.91 5.36
C ARG A 123 12.74 -1.96 6.13
N VAL A 124 11.68 -2.46 5.51
CA VAL A 124 11.06 -3.73 5.88
C VAL A 124 11.45 -4.74 4.79
N PRO A 125 12.16 -5.83 5.15
CA PRO A 125 12.59 -6.82 4.17
C PRO A 125 11.40 -7.60 3.60
N GLU A 126 11.60 -8.21 2.43
CA GLU A 126 10.64 -9.13 1.85
C GLU A 126 10.54 -10.43 2.67
N THR A 127 9.38 -11.07 2.58
CA THR A 127 9.07 -12.40 3.13
C THR A 127 8.23 -13.16 2.11
N ALA A 128 7.90 -14.43 2.38
CA ALA A 128 7.01 -15.21 1.50
C ALA A 128 5.66 -14.51 1.24
N ASP A 129 5.13 -13.79 2.23
CA ASP A 129 3.82 -13.15 2.16
C ASP A 129 3.90 -11.62 1.96
N TYR A 130 5.10 -11.06 1.80
CA TYR A 130 5.30 -9.62 1.74
C TYR A 130 6.45 -9.21 0.83
N VAL A 131 6.18 -8.38 -0.17
CA VAL A 131 7.16 -7.89 -1.16
C VAL A 131 8.26 -6.98 -0.56
N GLY A 132 8.14 -6.58 0.71
CA GLY A 132 9.05 -5.61 1.31
C GLY A 132 8.61 -4.17 1.09
N SER A 133 9.28 -3.24 1.77
CA SER A 133 9.06 -1.80 1.55
C SER A 133 10.23 -0.94 2.03
N THR A 134 10.33 0.21 1.40
CA THR A 134 11.05 1.36 1.97
C THR A 134 10.06 2.21 2.74
N VAL A 135 10.39 2.55 3.98
CA VAL A 135 9.56 3.37 4.87
C VAL A 135 10.14 4.78 4.94
N VAL A 136 9.40 5.73 4.36
CA VAL A 136 9.71 7.16 4.49
C VAL A 136 9.31 7.62 5.89
N MET A 137 10.27 8.20 6.61
CA MET A 137 10.11 8.64 7.99
C MET A 137 10.03 10.16 8.03
N LEU A 138 8.93 10.70 8.52
CA LEU A 138 8.65 12.14 8.57
C LEU A 138 8.30 12.54 10.00
N GLU A 139 8.80 13.69 10.44
CA GLU A 139 8.43 14.31 11.71
C GLU A 139 7.71 15.62 11.43
N ALA A 140 6.59 15.85 12.12
CA ALA A 140 5.89 17.13 12.06
C ALA A 140 6.70 18.18 12.80
N ASP A 141 7.23 19.17 12.06
CA ASP A 141 7.84 20.34 12.67
C ASP A 141 6.75 21.15 13.39
N GLY A 142 7.07 21.62 14.60
CA GLY A 142 6.18 22.42 15.45
C GLY A 142 5.79 23.76 14.86
#